data_AF-A0A2G5HJ71-F1
#
_entry.id   AF-A0A2G5HJ71-F1
#
_cell.length_a   1.000
_cell.length_b   1.000
_cell.length_c   1.000
_cell.angle_alpha   90.00
_cell.angle_beta   90.00
_cell.angle_gamma   90.00
#
_symmetry.space_group_name_H-M   'P 1'
#
loop_
_entity.id
_entity.type
_entity.pdbx_description
1 polymer ?
#
loop_
_entity_poly.entity_id
_entity_poly.type
_entity_poly.pdbx_seq_one_letter_code
_entity_poly.pdbx_strand_id
1 'polypeptide(L)'
;MLVVPALVGRFRSYQPMSMSLLRTCKQIHNEATGLLYCGTTFSIEPSSVESAEVHLNKLTTNEGMQRVKRVVIRAWTTYDHEREKHVFDRKILKGMIANLGKLRSFAGKFEQLTWELQVQDGIELKIDVFDYESSLAKTIAGARKTIAKTAADGDKKWAACEEKFLSELGLDAA
;
A
#
# COMPACT_ATOMS: atom_id res chain seq x y z
N MET A 1 44.50 5.76 -54.99
CA MET A 1 43.35 6.53 -54.50
C MET A 1 42.12 5.64 -54.59
N LEU A 2 41.64 5.11 -53.46
CA LEU A 2 40.42 4.30 -53.39
C LEU A 2 39.37 5.13 -52.64
N VAL A 3 38.33 5.52 -53.37
CA VAL A 3 37.15 6.22 -52.86
C VAL A 3 36.26 5.18 -52.19
N VAL A 4 36.06 5.30 -50.87
CA VAL A 4 35.07 4.51 -50.13
C VAL A 4 33.79 5.36 -50.05
N PRO A 5 32.65 4.92 -50.62
CA PRO A 5 31.42 5.70 -50.54
C PRO A 5 30.82 5.61 -49.13
N ALA A 6 30.50 6.77 -48.58
CA ALA A 6 29.76 6.91 -47.34
C ALA A 6 28.32 6.39 -47.50
N LEU A 7 28.07 5.15 -47.08
CA LEU A 7 26.72 4.64 -46.86
C LEU A 7 26.16 5.23 -45.54
N VAL A 8 25.86 6.53 -45.54
CA VAL A 8 24.97 7.13 -44.55
C VAL A 8 23.53 6.87 -44.99
N GLY A 9 23.14 5.59 -44.96
CA GLY A 9 21.75 5.19 -45.03
C GLY A 9 21.10 5.45 -43.69
N ARG A 10 20.44 6.61 -43.54
CA ARG A 10 19.51 6.86 -42.43
C ARG A 10 18.34 5.87 -42.55
N PHE A 11 18.45 4.69 -41.96
CA PHE A 11 17.28 3.87 -41.63
C PHE A 11 16.61 4.46 -40.38
N ARG A 12 15.88 5.57 -40.56
CA ARG A 12 14.76 5.86 -39.68
C ARG A 12 13.55 5.14 -40.26
N SER A 13 13.35 3.89 -39.87
CA SER A 13 12.05 3.27 -40.03
C SER A 13 11.09 3.96 -39.06
N TYR A 14 10.33 4.95 -39.55
CA TYR A 14 9.04 5.29 -38.93
C TYR A 14 8.05 4.19 -39.31
N GLN A 15 8.30 2.95 -38.88
CA GLN A 15 7.27 1.94 -38.91
C GLN A 15 6.34 2.22 -37.73
N PRO A 16 5.04 2.46 -37.96
CA PRO A 16 4.09 2.57 -36.87
C PRO A 16 4.13 1.24 -36.12
N MET A 17 4.57 1.29 -34.87
CA MET A 17 4.60 0.14 -33.99
C MET A 17 3.16 -0.39 -33.89
N SER A 18 2.95 -1.67 -34.22
CA SER A 18 1.59 -2.21 -34.22
C SER A 18 1.01 -2.11 -32.81
N MET A 19 -0.28 -1.77 -32.71
CA MET A 19 -0.95 -1.65 -31.40
C MET A 19 -0.92 -2.97 -30.62
N SER A 20 -0.83 -4.11 -31.31
CA SER A 20 -0.62 -5.41 -30.67
C SER A 20 0.74 -5.49 -29.98
N LEU A 21 1.82 -5.05 -30.64
CA LEU A 21 3.16 -5.02 -30.07
C LEU A 21 3.23 -4.11 -28.84
N LEU A 22 2.64 -2.91 -28.91
CA LEU A 22 2.57 -1.99 -27.77
C LEU A 22 1.81 -2.58 -26.58
N ARG A 23 0.69 -3.28 -26.82
CA ARG A 23 -0.07 -3.97 -25.76
C ARG A 23 0.73 -5.10 -25.14
N THR A 24 1.41 -5.91 -25.95
CA THR A 24 2.27 -6.99 -25.46
C THR A 24 3.45 -6.44 -24.66
N CYS A 25 4.12 -5.38 -25.12
CA CYS A 25 5.19 -4.72 -24.36
C CYS A 25 4.68 -4.16 -23.03
N LYS A 26 3.49 -3.54 -23.00
CA LYS A 26 2.86 -3.07 -21.76
C LYS A 26 2.55 -4.22 -20.81
N GLN A 27 2.04 -5.33 -21.34
CA GLN A 27 1.71 -6.50 -20.53
C GLN A 27 2.97 -7.15 -19.93
N ILE A 28 4.01 -7.39 -20.73
CA ILE A 28 5.30 -7.90 -20.25
C ILE A 28 5.93 -6.94 -19.24
N HIS A 29 5.86 -5.63 -19.49
CA HIS A 29 6.33 -4.62 -18.53
C HIS A 29 5.58 -4.72 -17.20
N ASN A 30 4.25 -4.85 -17.23
CA ASN A 30 3.44 -5.01 -16.04
C ASN A 30 3.76 -6.33 -15.30
N GLU A 31 3.94 -7.43 -16.01
CA GLU A 31 4.29 -8.74 -15.44
C GLU A 31 5.69 -8.72 -14.81
N ALA A 32 6.70 -8.18 -15.52
CA ALA A 32 8.05 -8.03 -15.01
C ALA A 32 8.11 -7.06 -13.81
N THR A 33 7.36 -5.97 -13.88
CA THR A 33 7.23 -5.02 -12.77
C THR A 33 6.53 -5.68 -11.59
N GLY A 34 5.52 -6.52 -11.83
CA GLY A 34 4.83 -7.32 -10.82
C GLY A 34 5.76 -8.33 -10.13
N LEU A 35 6.58 -9.05 -10.89
CA LEU A 35 7.57 -9.98 -10.35
C LEU A 35 8.66 -9.26 -9.53
N LEU A 36 9.14 -8.11 -10.02
CA LEU A 36 10.04 -7.23 -9.25
C LEU A 36 9.35 -6.66 -8.00
N TYR A 37 8.06 -6.35 -8.09
CA TYR A 37 7.21 -5.93 -6.97
C TYR A 37 7.22 -7.00 -5.87
N CYS A 38 6.94 -8.25 -6.23
CA CYS A 38 6.92 -9.37 -5.30
C CYS A 38 8.31 -9.71 -4.74
N GLY A 39 9.37 -9.60 -5.55
CA GLY A 39 10.74 -9.93 -5.13
C GLY A 39 11.44 -8.90 -4.25
N THR A 40 10.89 -7.69 -4.11
CA THR A 40 11.50 -6.58 -3.34
C THR A 40 10.62 -6.03 -2.22
N THR A 41 9.45 -6.66 -2.00
CA THR A 41 8.50 -6.30 -0.95
C THR A 41 8.63 -7.24 0.23
N PHE A 42 8.86 -6.69 1.42
CA PHE A 42 8.89 -7.43 2.67
C PHE A 42 7.65 -7.12 3.50
N SER A 43 7.00 -8.15 4.05
CA SER A 43 5.82 -7.97 4.90
C SER A 43 6.19 -8.20 6.36
N ILE A 44 5.75 -7.30 7.24
CA ILE A 44 5.84 -7.46 8.70
C ILE A 44 4.44 -7.46 9.31
N GLU A 45 4.23 -8.33 10.28
CA GLU A 45 2.96 -8.46 11.02
C GLU A 45 3.21 -8.15 12.49
N PRO A 46 3.38 -6.88 12.86
CA PRO A 46 3.77 -6.51 14.20
C PRO A 46 2.55 -6.43 15.13
N SER A 47 2.76 -6.76 16.41
CA SER A 47 1.75 -6.58 17.45
C SER A 47 1.67 -5.15 18.00
N SER A 48 2.65 -4.30 17.68
CA SER A 48 2.70 -2.88 18.08
C SER A 48 3.62 -2.06 17.15
N VAL A 49 3.64 -0.73 17.28
CA VAL A 49 4.56 0.13 16.51
C VAL A 49 6.01 -0.09 16.92
N GLU A 50 6.27 -0.31 18.20
CA GLU A 50 7.60 -0.62 18.73
C GLU A 50 8.11 -1.96 18.17
N SER A 51 7.23 -2.96 18.07
CA SER A 51 7.55 -4.22 17.40
C SER A 51 7.90 -3.98 15.92
N ALA A 52 7.11 -3.17 15.22
CA ALA A 52 7.39 -2.79 13.83
C ALA A 52 8.76 -2.12 13.70
N GLU A 53 9.10 -1.20 14.60
CA GLU A 53 10.39 -0.50 14.64
C GLU A 53 11.56 -1.47 14.84
N VAL A 54 11.44 -2.47 15.72
CA VAL A 54 12.47 -3.51 15.89
C VAL A 54 12.67 -4.30 14.59
N HIS A 55 11.59 -4.66 13.90
CA HIS A 55 11.69 -5.35 12.60
C HIS A 55 12.34 -4.46 11.54
N LEU A 56 11.91 -3.20 11.41
CA LEU A 56 12.49 -2.25 10.47
C LEU A 56 13.97 -2.01 10.74
N ASN A 57 14.38 -1.86 12.01
CA ASN A 57 15.78 -1.73 12.38
C ASN A 57 16.59 -2.95 11.92
N LYS A 58 16.13 -4.16 12.21
CA LYS A 58 16.77 -5.40 11.74
C LYS A 58 16.91 -5.45 10.21
N LEU A 59 15.89 -5.00 9.47
CA LEU A 59 15.96 -4.92 8.00
C LEU A 59 17.07 -3.97 7.54
N THR A 60 17.24 -2.84 8.23
CA THR A 60 18.20 -1.81 7.83
C THR A 60 19.64 -2.15 8.21
N THR A 61 19.84 -3.02 9.21
CA THR A 61 21.18 -3.39 9.70
C THR A 61 21.71 -4.69 9.09
N ASN A 62 20.86 -5.49 8.45
CA ASN A 62 21.26 -6.82 7.95
C ASN A 62 21.64 -6.73 6.47
N GLU A 63 22.90 -7.01 6.14
CA GLU A 63 23.44 -6.86 4.77
C GLU A 63 22.69 -7.70 3.71
N GLY A 64 22.08 -8.82 4.12
CA GLY A 64 21.26 -9.65 3.23
C GLY A 64 19.93 -9.00 2.80
N MET A 65 19.48 -7.95 3.48
CA MET A 65 18.19 -7.26 3.26
C MET A 65 18.32 -5.97 2.43
N GLN A 66 19.50 -5.62 1.92
CA GLN A 66 19.73 -4.42 1.10
C GLN A 66 18.88 -4.37 -0.19
N ARG A 67 18.26 -5.49 -0.59
CA ARG A 67 17.36 -5.57 -1.75
C ARG A 67 15.89 -5.26 -1.42
N VAL A 68 15.55 -5.11 -0.14
CA VAL A 68 14.21 -4.74 0.29
C VAL A 68 14.00 -3.27 -0.04
N LYS A 69 13.22 -3.02 -1.08
CA LYS A 69 12.85 -1.65 -1.49
C LYS A 69 11.55 -1.21 -0.85
N ARG A 70 10.67 -2.17 -0.53
CA ARG A 70 9.34 -1.89 -0.02
C ARG A 70 9.06 -2.70 1.23
N VAL A 71 8.45 -2.07 2.22
CA VAL A 71 7.98 -2.75 3.42
C VAL A 71 6.49 -2.50 3.58
N VAL A 72 5.75 -3.58 3.80
CA VAL A 72 4.33 -3.54 4.13
C VAL A 72 4.17 -3.97 5.58
N ILE A 73 3.62 -3.09 6.39
CA ILE A 73 3.25 -3.34 7.77
C ILE A 73 1.78 -3.75 7.78
N ARG A 74 1.51 -5.04 7.98
CA ARG A 74 0.15 -5.55 8.03
C ARG A 74 -0.31 -5.64 9.48
N ALA A 75 -1.33 -4.86 9.81
CA ALA A 75 -2.11 -5.09 11.01
C ALA A 75 -3.34 -5.91 10.62
N TRP A 76 -3.29 -7.23 10.84
CA TRP A 76 -4.44 -8.08 10.62
C TRP A 76 -5.37 -7.97 11.81
N THR A 77 -6.54 -7.37 11.62
CA THR A 77 -7.64 -7.52 12.56
C THR A 77 -8.89 -7.86 11.79
N THR A 78 -9.30 -9.11 11.87
CA THR A 78 -10.59 -9.53 11.37
C THR A 78 -11.64 -8.98 12.32
N TYR A 79 -12.28 -7.88 11.94
CA TYR A 79 -13.33 -7.25 12.73
C TYR A 79 -14.66 -7.99 12.50
N ASP A 80 -15.01 -8.90 13.40
CA ASP A 80 -16.33 -9.51 13.41
C ASP A 80 -17.25 -8.75 14.39
N HIS A 81 -18.12 -7.91 13.83
CA HIS A 81 -19.10 -7.13 14.56
C HIS A 81 -20.01 -7.94 15.51
N GLU A 82 -20.19 -9.25 15.31
CA GLU A 82 -21.03 -10.09 16.17
C GLU A 82 -20.31 -10.55 17.46
N ARG A 83 -18.99 -10.34 17.57
CA ARG A 83 -18.18 -10.82 18.70
C ARG A 83 -17.61 -9.68 19.53
N GLU A 84 -18.00 -9.60 20.80
CA GLU A 84 -17.49 -8.61 21.77
C GLU A 84 -15.96 -8.67 22.01
N LYS A 85 -15.26 -9.72 21.54
CA LYS A 85 -13.81 -9.91 21.71
C LYS A 85 -12.93 -8.80 21.09
N HIS A 86 -13.47 -7.94 20.23
CA HIS A 86 -12.68 -6.98 19.45
C HIS A 86 -12.41 -5.62 20.12
N VAL A 87 -12.87 -5.38 21.36
CA VAL A 87 -12.59 -4.10 22.05
C VAL A 87 -11.09 -3.95 22.35
N PHE A 88 -10.40 -5.06 22.66
CA PHE A 88 -8.96 -5.07 22.89
C PHE A 88 -8.17 -4.74 21.61
N ASP A 89 -8.55 -5.35 20.48
CA ASP A 89 -7.93 -5.10 19.17
C ASP A 89 -8.12 -3.65 18.72
N ARG A 90 -9.30 -3.05 18.97
CA ARG A 90 -9.59 -1.64 18.63
C ARG A 90 -8.67 -0.65 19.34
N LYS A 91 -8.42 -0.84 20.64
CA LYS A 91 -7.53 0.04 21.41
C LYS A 91 -6.09 -0.05 20.91
N ILE A 92 -5.65 -1.26 20.55
CA ILE A 92 -4.32 -1.49 19.97
C ILE A 92 -4.23 -0.81 18.60
N LEU A 93 -5.20 -1.02 17.71
CA LEU A 93 -5.24 -0.40 16.38
C LEU A 93 -5.22 1.12 16.44
N LYS A 94 -6.05 1.72 17.29
CA LYS A 94 -6.06 3.16 17.53
C LYS A 94 -4.68 3.65 17.98
N GLY A 95 -4.06 2.93 18.92
CA GLY A 95 -2.69 3.18 19.36
C GLY A 95 -1.68 3.06 18.22
N MET A 96 -1.83 2.06 17.34
CA MET A 96 -0.95 1.90 16.19
C MET A 96 -1.09 3.08 15.22
N ILE A 97 -2.30 3.40 14.76
CA ILE A 97 -2.58 4.51 13.83
C ILE A 97 -1.99 5.82 14.37
N ALA A 98 -2.28 6.17 15.62
CA ALA A 98 -1.79 7.40 16.25
C ALA A 98 -0.24 7.47 16.31
N ASN A 99 0.44 6.32 16.32
CA ASN A 99 1.89 6.23 16.42
C ASN A 99 2.58 5.88 15.10
N LEU A 100 1.85 5.60 14.00
CA LEU A 100 2.44 5.24 12.70
C LEU A 100 3.41 6.33 12.19
N GLY A 101 3.11 7.60 12.46
CA GLY A 101 3.98 8.72 12.11
C GLY A 101 5.40 8.62 12.69
N LYS A 102 5.61 7.88 13.79
CA LYS A 102 6.95 7.64 14.37
C LYS A 102 7.86 6.84 13.44
N LEU A 103 7.27 5.99 12.59
CA LEU A 103 7.98 5.18 11.61
C LEU A 103 8.46 6.00 10.41
N ARG A 104 8.08 7.27 10.30
CA ARG A 104 8.65 8.22 9.30
C ARG A 104 10.17 8.35 9.42
N SER A 105 10.76 8.05 10.58
CA SER A 105 12.23 8.02 10.75
C SER A 105 12.94 6.98 9.87
N PHE A 106 12.20 5.99 9.35
CA PHE A 106 12.70 5.03 8.36
C PHE A 106 12.52 5.52 6.91
N ALA A 107 11.96 6.71 6.70
CA ALA A 107 11.89 7.35 5.39
C ALA A 107 13.29 7.52 4.81
N GLY A 108 13.47 7.15 3.55
CA GLY A 108 14.75 7.17 2.85
C GLY A 108 15.58 5.88 2.98
N LYS A 109 15.24 4.97 3.90
CA LYS A 109 15.82 3.61 3.93
C LYS A 109 15.07 2.64 3.02
N PHE A 110 13.81 2.95 2.72
CA PHE A 110 12.94 2.19 1.82
C PHE A 110 12.32 3.14 0.79
N GLU A 111 12.06 2.63 -0.41
CA GLU A 111 11.32 3.34 -1.46
C GLU A 111 9.82 3.44 -1.12
N GLN A 112 9.28 2.49 -0.34
CA GLN A 112 7.89 2.50 0.11
C GLN A 112 7.75 1.88 1.51
N LEU A 113 6.97 2.51 2.39
CA LEU A 113 6.56 1.96 3.68
C LEU A 113 5.05 2.14 3.83
N THR A 114 4.31 1.06 3.61
CA THR A 114 2.85 1.08 3.67
C THR A 114 2.38 0.36 4.93
N TRP A 115 1.42 0.92 5.64
CA TRP A 115 0.62 0.21 6.63
C TRP A 115 -0.71 -0.21 6.03
N GLU A 116 -1.07 -1.47 6.19
CA GLU A 116 -2.31 -2.04 5.67
C GLU A 116 -3.12 -2.62 6.83
N LEU A 117 -4.36 -2.17 6.96
CA LEU A 117 -5.38 -2.77 7.81
C LEU A 117 -6.56 -3.15 6.94
N GLN A 118 -6.86 -4.44 6.92
CA GLN A 118 -8.07 -4.94 6.30
C GLN A 118 -9.15 -5.05 7.38
N VAL A 119 -10.23 -4.27 7.21
CA VAL A 119 -11.45 -4.45 7.98
C VAL A 119 -12.28 -5.49 7.22
N GLN A 120 -12.88 -6.44 7.93
CA GLN A 120 -13.72 -7.46 7.31
C GLN A 120 -14.89 -6.80 6.56
N ASP A 121 -15.20 -7.31 5.36
CA ASP A 121 -16.22 -6.84 4.42
C ASP A 121 -16.01 -5.45 3.79
N GLY A 122 -14.82 -5.24 3.21
CA GLY A 122 -14.64 -4.34 2.05
C GLY A 122 -14.03 -2.97 2.35
N ILE A 123 -13.82 -2.61 3.61
CA ILE A 123 -13.05 -1.42 3.97
C ILE A 123 -11.58 -1.81 4.15
N GLU A 124 -10.75 -1.34 3.24
CA GLU A 124 -9.30 -1.51 3.30
C GLU A 124 -8.64 -0.16 3.63
N LEU A 125 -7.94 -0.11 4.76
CA LEU A 125 -7.21 1.07 5.19
C LEU A 125 -5.72 0.90 4.82
N LYS A 126 -5.34 1.48 3.68
CA LYS A 126 -3.95 1.54 3.21
C LYS A 126 -3.36 2.92 3.50
N ILE A 127 -2.39 3.00 4.40
CA ILE A 127 -1.76 4.26 4.79
C ILE A 127 -0.29 4.19 4.39
N ASP A 128 0.12 5.02 3.43
CA ASP A 128 1.53 5.28 3.19
C ASP A 128 2.09 6.05 4.40
N VAL A 129 3.07 5.47 5.08
CA VAL A 129 3.69 6.07 6.27
C VAL A 129 4.51 7.31 5.91
N PHE A 130 5.05 7.39 4.69
CA PHE A 130 5.86 8.54 4.23
C PHE A 130 4.99 9.76 3.95
N ASP A 131 3.85 9.56 3.31
CA ASP A 131 2.83 10.58 3.08
C ASP A 131 1.64 10.38 4.04
N TYR A 132 1.94 10.19 5.34
CA TYR A 132 0.93 9.75 6.30
C TYR A 132 -0.31 10.65 6.36
N GLU A 133 -0.16 11.98 6.34
CA GLU A 133 -1.32 12.87 6.44
C GLU A 133 -2.21 12.80 5.18
N SER A 134 -1.63 12.92 3.98
CA SER A 134 -2.44 12.87 2.74
C SER A 134 -2.94 11.46 2.46
N SER A 135 -2.16 10.42 2.75
CA SER A 135 -2.60 9.03 2.61
C SER A 135 -3.70 8.68 3.60
N LEU A 136 -3.62 9.13 4.85
CA LEU A 136 -4.67 8.92 5.84
C LEU A 136 -5.99 9.56 5.38
N ALA A 137 -5.96 10.83 4.97
CA ALA A 137 -7.14 11.54 4.49
C ALA A 137 -7.79 10.85 3.26
N LYS A 138 -6.97 10.44 2.27
CA LYS A 138 -7.46 9.69 1.08
C LYS A 138 -8.11 8.37 1.47
N THR A 139 -7.51 7.66 2.40
CA THR A 139 -7.98 6.34 2.84
C THR A 139 -9.27 6.44 3.64
N ILE A 140 -9.42 7.45 4.51
CA ILE A 140 -10.67 7.75 5.21
C ILE A 140 -11.76 8.13 4.21
N ALA A 141 -11.46 9.00 3.24
CA ALA A 141 -12.43 9.37 2.20
C ALA A 141 -12.87 8.15 1.36
N GLY A 142 -11.94 7.24 1.05
CA GLY A 142 -12.23 5.98 0.38
C GLY A 142 -13.15 5.08 1.20
N ALA A 143 -12.85 4.89 2.49
CA ALA A 143 -13.68 4.11 3.41
C ALA A 143 -15.10 4.68 3.52
N ARG A 144 -15.24 6.01 3.72
CA ARG A 144 -16.55 6.69 3.77
C ARG A 144 -17.35 6.53 2.48
N LYS A 145 -16.68 6.52 1.32
CA LYS A 145 -17.35 6.26 0.03
C LYS A 145 -17.89 4.83 -0.05
N THR A 146 -17.15 3.86 0.48
CA THR A 146 -17.62 2.47 0.59
C THR A 146 -18.83 2.37 1.52
N ILE A 147 -18.76 2.98 2.71
CA ILE A 147 -19.87 3.03 3.68
C ILE A 147 -21.13 3.64 3.04
N ALA A 148 -20.99 4.77 2.35
CA ALA A 148 -22.09 5.42 1.65
C ALA A 148 -22.71 4.54 0.57
N LYS A 149 -21.89 3.77 -0.15
CA LYS A 149 -22.36 2.80 -1.13
C LYS A 149 -23.13 1.67 -0.45
N THR A 150 -22.60 1.08 0.62
CA THR A 150 -23.28 0.02 1.38
C THR A 150 -24.63 0.49 1.92
N ALA A 151 -24.71 1.73 2.40
CA ALA A 151 -25.97 2.33 2.83
C ALA A 151 -26.97 2.50 1.67
N ALA A 152 -26.50 2.86 0.47
CA ALA A 152 -27.32 3.00 -0.73
C ALA A 152 -27.82 1.65 -1.28
N ASP A 153 -27.01 0.59 -1.13
CA ASP A 153 -27.33 -0.78 -1.55
C ASP A 153 -28.38 -1.44 -0.63
N GLY A 154 -28.72 -0.82 0.51
CA GLY A 154 -29.80 -1.22 1.41
C GLY A 154 -29.37 -1.67 2.80
N ASP A 155 -28.06 -1.89 3.00
CA ASP A 155 -27.48 -2.44 4.22
C ASP A 155 -27.14 -1.34 5.25
N LYS A 156 -28.17 -0.57 5.65
CA LYS A 156 -28.01 0.58 6.55
C LYS A 156 -27.41 0.22 7.92
N LYS A 157 -27.71 -0.98 8.44
CA LYS A 157 -27.13 -1.45 9.71
C LYS A 157 -25.63 -1.68 9.58
N TRP A 158 -25.20 -2.24 8.46
CA TRP A 158 -23.80 -2.48 8.17
C TRP A 158 -23.02 -1.17 8.04
N ALA A 159 -23.54 -0.25 7.22
CA ALA A 159 -22.95 1.08 7.07
C ALA A 159 -22.81 1.84 8.41
N ALA A 160 -23.81 1.74 9.30
CA ALA A 160 -23.73 2.36 10.63
C ALA A 160 -22.65 1.72 11.53
N CYS A 161 -22.46 0.40 11.43
CA CYS A 161 -21.38 -0.30 12.14
C CYS A 161 -20.00 0.12 11.64
N GLU A 162 -19.83 0.24 10.32
CA GLU A 162 -18.58 0.69 9.70
C GLU A 162 -18.24 2.13 10.07
N GLU A 163 -19.23 3.04 10.08
CA GLU A 163 -19.03 4.43 10.47
C GLU A 163 -18.62 4.52 11.95
N LYS A 164 -19.26 3.73 12.82
CA LYS A 164 -18.89 3.63 14.23
C LYS A 164 -17.47 3.11 14.41
N PHE A 165 -17.05 2.14 13.61
CA PHE A 165 -15.69 1.61 13.66
C PHE A 165 -14.64 2.68 13.31
N LEU A 166 -14.86 3.46 12.23
CA LEU A 166 -13.97 4.58 11.88
C LEU A 166 -13.89 5.62 13.03
N SER A 167 -15.02 5.90 13.68
CA SER A 167 -15.08 6.82 14.81
C SER A 167 -14.33 6.34 16.04
N GLU A 168 -14.46 5.07 16.39
CA GLU A 168 -13.75 4.49 17.52
C GLU A 168 -12.22 4.52 17.31
N LEU A 169 -11.77 4.35 16.06
CA LEU A 169 -10.37 4.53 15.67
C LEU A 169 -9.90 6.00 15.71
N GLY A 170 -10.81 6.96 15.87
CA GLY A 170 -10.51 8.39 15.89
C GLY A 170 -10.32 9.00 14.50
N LEU A 171 -10.91 8.38 13.47
CA LEU A 171 -10.79 8.80 12.06
C LEU A 171 -11.92 9.76 11.62
N ASP A 172 -12.60 10.38 12.57
CA ASP A 172 -13.77 11.24 12.33
C ASP A 172 -13.41 12.63 11.77
N ALA A 173 -12.27 13.16 12.22
CA ALA A 173 -11.91 14.56 12.04
C ALA A 173 -10.75 14.79 11.05
N ALA A 174 -10.32 13.73 10.36
CA ALA A 174 -9.25 13.79 9.35
C ALA A 174 -9.80 13.88 7.93
#